data_AF-A0A2X4TNW4-F1
#
_entry.id   AF-A0A2X4TNW4-F1
#
_cell.length_a   1.000
_cell.length_b   1.000
_cell.length_c   1.000
_cell.angle_alpha   90.00
_cell.angle_beta   90.00
_cell.angle_gamma   90.00
#
_symmetry.space_group_name_H-M   'P 1'
#
loop_
_entity.id
_entity.type
_entity.pdbx_description
1 polymer ?
#
loop_
_entity_poly.entity_id
_entity_poly.type
_entity_poly.pdbx_seq_one_letter_code
_entity_poly.pdbx_strand_id
1 'polypeptide(L)'
;MNVTQGDNIEVTRAGKTLNIATSRKVNFDNVVIGAITLDKDSGKISGLADGALAPDSRDAVTGSQLFSTNKNVSTNSQNIAANKAQIDSGLNFAGNTGTFNRRLGETTTIRGGLAADAAASNKNIRTVAKDGQVDILLADNLDVTSVKTGDTLLNTDGLHITGGPSVTTGGINAGNRVISNVGDAVNDTDAVNKRQLDNLSSIVGQGLTFAANEGGDLTRKPGDTLVLKGGATTKGDYSGKNIKTVTDVSSGMISIQIAESLCLEVWSFNDSNSGKITGVSNGINCCRE
;
A
#
# COMPACT_ATOMS: atom_id res chain seq x y z
N MET A 1 -114.80 50.76 -4.18
CA MET A 1 -113.75 49.75 -4.48
C MET A 1 -112.95 49.56 -3.21
N ASN A 2 -112.94 48.34 -2.65
CA ASN A 2 -112.09 48.00 -1.52
C ASN A 2 -110.77 47.48 -2.09
N VAL A 3 -109.66 48.14 -1.74
CA VAL A 3 -108.32 47.74 -2.18
C VAL A 3 -107.60 47.19 -0.96
N THR A 4 -107.12 45.97 -1.05
CA THR A 4 -106.30 45.32 -0.03
C THR A 4 -104.84 45.38 -0.46
N GLN A 5 -103.96 45.76 0.46
CA GLN A 5 -102.53 45.79 0.21
C GLN A 5 -101.94 44.37 0.31
N GLY A 6 -100.88 44.09 -0.45
CA GLY A 6 -100.08 42.86 -0.31
C GLY A 6 -98.86 43.09 0.59
N ASP A 7 -98.04 42.06 0.78
CA ASP A 7 -96.90 42.13 1.71
C ASP A 7 -95.86 43.21 1.36
N ASN A 8 -95.67 43.49 0.07
CA ASN A 8 -94.61 44.38 -0.42
C ASN A 8 -95.09 45.77 -0.85
N ILE A 9 -96.40 45.98 -0.93
CA ILE A 9 -97.00 47.24 -1.37
C ILE A 9 -97.80 47.81 -0.22
N GLU A 10 -97.46 49.04 0.17
CA GLU A 10 -98.22 49.82 1.13
C GLU A 10 -99.19 50.74 0.39
N VAL A 11 -100.47 50.65 0.75
CA VAL A 11 -101.53 51.47 0.14
C VAL A 11 -102.17 52.34 1.22
N THR A 12 -101.90 53.64 1.17
CA THR A 12 -102.49 54.63 2.08
C THR A 12 -103.34 55.62 1.30
N ARG A 13 -104.42 56.13 1.90
CA ARG A 13 -105.33 57.08 1.26
C ARG A 13 -105.36 58.40 2.01
N ALA A 14 -105.05 59.49 1.33
CA ALA A 14 -105.14 60.86 1.83
C ALA A 14 -106.18 61.64 1.03
N GLY A 15 -107.42 61.73 1.54
CA GLY A 15 -108.53 62.39 0.85
C GLY A 15 -108.94 61.69 -0.45
N LYS A 16 -108.73 62.35 -1.59
CA LYS A 16 -108.98 61.80 -2.94
C LYS A 16 -107.75 61.13 -3.56
N THR A 17 -106.57 61.25 -2.95
CA THR A 17 -105.31 60.67 -3.45
C THR A 17 -105.07 59.31 -2.81
N LEU A 18 -104.77 58.32 -3.64
CA LEU A 18 -104.27 57.03 -3.22
C LEU A 18 -102.74 57.04 -3.36
N ASN A 19 -102.04 56.87 -2.25
CA ASN A 19 -100.59 56.74 -2.21
C ASN A 19 -100.25 55.25 -2.22
N ILE A 20 -99.54 54.83 -3.26
CA ILE A 20 -99.03 53.46 -3.41
C ILE A 20 -97.52 53.55 -3.31
N ALA A 21 -96.94 52.88 -2.33
CA ALA A 21 -95.50 52.82 -2.11
C ALA A 21 -95.04 51.37 -1.93
N THR A 22 -93.76 51.10 -2.20
CA THR A 22 -93.13 49.83 -1.83
C THR A 22 -92.67 49.89 -0.39
N SER A 23 -92.86 48.80 0.36
CA SER A 23 -92.26 48.63 1.68
C SER A 23 -90.74 48.81 1.62
N ARG A 24 -90.13 49.44 2.64
CA ARG A 24 -88.65 49.57 2.71
C ARG A 24 -87.94 48.23 2.80
N LYS A 25 -88.59 47.24 3.39
CA LYS A 25 -88.18 45.84 3.39
C LYS A 25 -89.22 45.06 2.62
N VAL A 26 -88.83 44.57 1.45
CA VAL A 26 -89.66 43.70 0.61
C VAL A 26 -89.25 42.25 0.85
N ASN A 27 -90.22 41.35 0.91
CA ASN A 27 -90.01 39.91 0.97
C ASN A 27 -90.63 39.29 -0.28
N PHE A 28 -89.79 38.71 -1.12
CA PHE A 28 -90.25 37.92 -2.26
C PHE A 28 -89.99 36.46 -1.96
N ASP A 29 -90.97 35.62 -2.29
CA ASP A 29 -90.76 34.18 -2.29
C ASP A 29 -89.83 33.79 -3.46
N ASN A 30 -89.98 34.47 -4.60
CA ASN A 30 -89.15 34.28 -5.79
C ASN A 30 -88.93 35.61 -6.53
N VAL A 31 -87.70 35.85 -6.99
CA VAL A 31 -87.35 36.95 -7.91
C VAL A 31 -86.71 36.37 -9.15
N VAL A 32 -87.31 36.58 -10.32
CA VAL A 32 -86.85 36.07 -11.61
C VAL A 32 -86.48 37.25 -12.53
N ILE A 33 -85.23 37.29 -13.00
CA ILE A 33 -84.71 38.31 -13.93
C ILE A 33 -84.02 37.59 -15.10
N GLY A 34 -84.73 37.44 -16.21
CA GLY A 34 -84.25 36.64 -17.34
C GLY A 34 -84.01 35.18 -16.90
N ALA A 35 -82.76 34.70 -17.01
CA ALA A 35 -82.37 33.37 -16.56
C ALA A 35 -82.04 33.29 -15.06
N ILE A 36 -81.88 34.44 -14.37
CA ILE A 36 -81.46 34.48 -12.96
C ILE A 36 -82.68 34.33 -12.05
N THR A 37 -82.57 33.45 -11.05
CA THR A 37 -83.60 33.27 -10.01
C THR A 37 -82.99 33.36 -8.62
N LEU A 38 -83.56 34.22 -7.76
CA LEU A 38 -83.34 34.23 -6.32
C LEU A 38 -84.55 33.60 -5.65
N ASP A 39 -84.32 32.46 -5.00
CA ASP A 39 -85.37 31.63 -4.42
C ASP A 39 -85.25 31.60 -2.89
N LYS A 40 -86.34 31.98 -2.20
CA LYS A 40 -86.41 32.09 -0.74
C LYS A 40 -86.22 30.74 -0.06
N ASP A 41 -86.80 29.68 -0.63
CA ASP A 41 -86.89 28.38 0.02
C ASP A 41 -85.54 27.65 0.03
N SER A 42 -84.77 27.78 -1.05
CA SER A 42 -83.43 27.22 -1.18
C SER A 42 -82.30 28.17 -0.75
N GLY A 43 -82.58 29.47 -0.68
CA GLY A 43 -81.59 30.52 -0.40
C GLY A 43 -80.54 30.69 -1.50
N LYS A 44 -80.81 30.20 -2.72
CA LYS A 44 -79.85 30.17 -3.82
C LYS A 44 -80.10 31.30 -4.81
N ILE A 45 -79.00 31.78 -5.40
CA ILE A 45 -79.00 32.53 -6.65
C ILE A 45 -78.60 31.54 -7.75
N SER A 46 -79.50 31.32 -8.71
CA SER A 46 -79.31 30.36 -9.80
C SER A 46 -79.39 31.03 -11.17
N GLY A 47 -78.91 30.36 -12.21
CA GLY A 47 -78.89 30.88 -13.58
C GLY A 47 -77.76 31.86 -13.90
N LEU A 48 -76.78 32.02 -13.00
CA LEU A 48 -75.56 32.78 -13.26
C LEU A 48 -74.74 32.10 -14.36
N ALA A 49 -74.31 32.87 -15.35
CA ALA A 49 -73.22 32.46 -16.23
C ALA A 49 -71.88 32.50 -15.47
N ASP A 50 -70.90 31.71 -15.91
CA ASP A 50 -69.54 31.74 -15.37
C ASP A 50 -68.95 33.16 -15.49
N GLY A 51 -68.47 33.71 -14.39
CA GLY A 51 -67.88 35.04 -14.35
C GLY A 51 -66.47 35.07 -14.96
N ALA A 52 -66.02 36.22 -15.45
CA ALA A 52 -64.65 36.34 -15.93
C ALA A 52 -63.64 36.18 -14.78
N LEU A 53 -62.66 35.26 -14.91
CA LEU A 53 -61.56 35.11 -13.94
C LEU A 53 -60.36 35.97 -14.35
N ALA A 54 -60.50 37.29 -14.16
CA ALA A 54 -59.49 38.30 -14.46
C ALA A 54 -59.21 39.21 -13.24
N PRO A 55 -58.02 39.84 -13.12
CA PRO A 55 -57.61 40.58 -11.91
C PRO A 55 -58.57 41.70 -11.45
N ASP A 56 -59.30 42.32 -12.37
CA ASP A 56 -60.21 43.45 -12.12
C ASP A 56 -61.69 43.07 -12.23
N SER A 57 -62.00 41.80 -12.53
CA SER A 57 -63.36 41.30 -12.67
C SER A 57 -64.20 41.56 -11.41
N ARG A 58 -65.45 41.94 -11.63
CA ARG A 58 -66.48 42.12 -10.59
C ARG A 58 -67.65 41.17 -10.78
N ASP A 59 -67.51 40.22 -11.71
CA ASP A 59 -68.50 39.20 -11.97
C ASP A 59 -68.65 38.28 -10.77
N ALA A 60 -69.87 37.82 -10.52
CA ALA A 60 -70.09 36.73 -9.58
C ALA A 60 -69.51 35.43 -10.16
N VAL A 61 -68.77 34.68 -9.35
CA VAL A 61 -68.29 33.34 -9.74
C VAL A 61 -69.34 32.28 -9.46
N THR A 62 -69.48 31.33 -10.37
CA THR A 62 -70.41 30.21 -10.20
C THR A 62 -69.82 29.11 -9.33
N GLY A 63 -70.69 28.20 -8.87
CA GLY A 63 -70.26 27.01 -8.14
C GLY A 63 -69.31 26.11 -8.96
N SER A 64 -69.48 26.00 -10.28
CA SER A 64 -68.62 25.22 -11.18
C SER A 64 -67.20 25.76 -11.24
N GLN A 65 -67.03 27.09 -11.27
CA GLN A 65 -65.71 27.72 -11.28
C GLN A 65 -64.98 27.54 -9.95
N LEU A 66 -65.65 27.81 -8.82
CA LEU A 66 -65.06 27.58 -7.49
C LEU A 66 -64.77 26.10 -7.25
N PHE A 67 -65.65 25.20 -7.69
CA PHE A 67 -65.42 23.75 -7.63
C PHE A 67 -64.17 23.33 -8.42
N SER A 68 -63.97 23.87 -9.62
CA SER A 68 -62.79 23.59 -10.43
C SER A 68 -61.50 24.06 -9.75
N THR A 69 -61.50 25.27 -9.19
CA THR A 69 -60.37 25.77 -8.38
C THR A 69 -60.11 24.88 -7.16
N ASN A 70 -61.15 24.53 -6.41
CA ASN A 70 -61.03 23.66 -5.23
C ASN A 70 -60.52 22.27 -5.58
N LYS A 71 -60.89 21.73 -6.75
CA LYS A 71 -60.36 20.46 -7.26
C LYS A 71 -58.85 20.55 -7.54
N ASN A 72 -58.38 21.65 -8.14
CA ASN A 72 -56.95 21.89 -8.36
C ASN A 72 -56.19 22.03 -7.03
N VAL A 73 -56.75 22.76 -6.06
CA VAL A 73 -56.17 22.89 -4.70
C VAL A 73 -56.08 21.53 -4.01
N SER A 74 -57.14 20.72 -4.08
CA SER A 74 -57.15 19.36 -3.53
C SER A 74 -56.09 18.47 -4.17
N THR A 75 -55.95 18.54 -5.50
CA THR A 75 -54.91 17.82 -6.26
C THR A 75 -53.51 18.25 -5.84
N ASN A 76 -53.26 19.56 -5.72
CA ASN A 76 -51.97 20.07 -5.25
C ASN A 76 -51.65 19.61 -3.83
N SER A 77 -52.62 19.61 -2.93
CA SER A 77 -52.46 19.12 -1.57
C SER A 77 -52.03 17.64 -1.55
N GLN A 78 -52.67 16.81 -2.38
CA GLN A 78 -52.29 15.40 -2.55
C GLN A 78 -50.88 15.23 -3.11
N ASN A 79 -50.52 16.00 -4.15
CA ASN A 79 -49.18 15.95 -4.76
C ASN A 79 -48.08 16.36 -3.76
N ILE A 80 -48.32 17.40 -2.96
CA ILE A 80 -47.39 17.86 -1.92
C ILE A 80 -47.20 16.77 -0.86
N ALA A 81 -48.28 16.12 -0.42
CA ALA A 81 -48.21 15.03 0.54
C ALA A 81 -47.42 13.83 -0.01
N ALA A 82 -47.64 13.47 -1.29
CA ALA A 82 -46.90 12.40 -1.96
C ALA A 82 -45.40 12.71 -2.08
N ASN A 83 -45.05 13.91 -2.55
CA ASN A 83 -43.66 14.35 -2.64
C ASN A 83 -42.97 14.36 -1.27
N LYS A 84 -43.68 14.83 -0.23
CA LYS A 84 -43.19 14.78 1.15
C LYS A 84 -42.88 13.35 1.59
N ALA A 85 -43.78 12.40 1.34
CA ALA A 85 -43.55 11.00 1.71
C ALA A 85 -42.35 10.39 0.98
N GLN A 86 -42.15 10.72 -0.31
CA GLN A 86 -40.99 10.25 -1.08
C GLN A 86 -39.68 10.86 -0.54
N ILE A 87 -39.66 12.15 -0.22
CA ILE A 87 -38.51 12.82 0.38
C ILE A 87 -38.19 12.24 1.76
N ASP A 88 -39.21 12.02 2.58
CA ASP A 88 -39.06 11.45 3.93
C ASP A 88 -38.55 10.00 3.91
N SER A 89 -38.72 9.29 2.79
CA SER A 89 -38.19 7.94 2.57
C SER A 89 -36.66 7.91 2.44
N GLY A 90 -36.03 9.04 2.10
CA GLY A 90 -34.58 9.19 2.06
C GLY A 90 -33.86 8.35 1.00
N LEU A 91 -32.56 8.18 1.20
CA LEU A 91 -31.67 7.38 0.38
C LEU A 91 -31.17 6.18 1.18
N ASN A 92 -31.34 4.99 0.61
CA ASN A 92 -30.82 3.76 1.18
C ASN A 92 -29.39 3.52 0.67
N PHE A 93 -28.47 3.27 1.59
CA PHE A 93 -27.11 2.86 1.33
C PHE A 93 -26.93 1.42 1.78
N ALA A 94 -26.39 0.59 0.91
CA ALA A 94 -26.04 -0.79 1.20
C ALA A 94 -24.54 -0.99 0.98
N GLY A 95 -23.89 -1.67 1.92
CA GLY A 95 -22.52 -2.17 1.73
C GLY A 95 -22.52 -3.67 1.50
N ASN A 96 -21.32 -4.27 1.44
CA ASN A 96 -21.18 -5.73 1.42
C ASN A 96 -21.88 -6.39 2.61
N THR A 97 -21.97 -5.67 3.73
CA THR A 97 -22.77 -6.02 4.89
C THR A 97 -23.53 -4.79 5.38
N GLY A 98 -24.74 -5.02 5.88
CA GLY A 98 -25.57 -3.97 6.47
C GLY A 98 -26.15 -2.96 5.47
N THR A 99 -27.14 -2.22 5.96
CA THR A 99 -27.82 -1.15 5.23
C THR A 99 -28.16 -0.03 6.19
N PHE A 100 -28.13 1.21 5.72
CA PHE A 100 -28.67 2.32 6.48
C PHE A 100 -29.37 3.32 5.55
N ASN A 101 -30.26 4.12 6.11
CA ASN A 101 -30.99 5.16 5.40
C ASN A 101 -30.54 6.54 5.87
N ARG A 102 -30.51 7.50 4.95
CA ARG A 102 -30.30 8.92 5.25
C ARG A 102 -31.35 9.77 4.57
N ARG A 103 -31.93 10.71 5.30
CA ARG A 103 -32.83 11.73 4.73
C ARG A 103 -32.04 12.83 4.05
N LEU A 104 -32.71 13.60 3.18
CA LEU A 104 -32.13 14.81 2.61
C LEU A 104 -31.69 15.77 3.73
N GLY A 105 -30.49 16.32 3.58
CA GLY A 105 -29.87 17.23 4.56
C GLY A 105 -29.06 16.53 5.66
N GLU A 106 -29.15 15.21 5.78
CA GLU A 106 -28.28 14.47 6.69
C GLU A 106 -26.92 14.15 6.06
N THR A 107 -25.87 14.14 6.89
CA THR A 107 -24.51 13.84 6.44
C THR A 107 -24.22 12.35 6.51
N THR A 108 -23.88 11.73 5.37
CA THR A 108 -23.20 10.43 5.35
C THR A 108 -21.70 10.66 5.45
N THR A 109 -21.06 10.02 6.43
CA THR A 109 -19.62 10.14 6.65
C THR A 109 -18.90 8.91 6.11
N ILE A 110 -17.95 9.11 5.18
CA ILE A 110 -17.03 8.08 4.68
C ILE A 110 -15.61 8.57 5.03
N ARG A 111 -14.95 7.94 6.00
CA ARG A 111 -13.63 8.39 6.50
C ARG A 111 -12.64 7.23 6.60
N GLY A 112 -11.40 7.48 6.18
CA GLY A 112 -10.24 6.67 6.55
C GLY A 112 -9.60 7.17 7.85
N GLY A 113 -8.66 6.40 8.41
CA GLY A 113 -7.94 6.75 9.65
C GLY A 113 -6.71 7.64 9.47
N LEU A 114 -6.39 8.06 8.23
CA LEU A 114 -5.24 8.92 7.94
C LEU A 114 -5.49 10.36 8.45
N ALA A 115 -4.47 10.98 9.05
CA ALA A 115 -4.55 12.37 9.51
C ALA A 115 -4.77 13.34 8.33
N ALA A 116 -5.44 14.46 8.58
CA ALA A 116 -5.88 15.38 7.53
C ALA A 116 -4.72 16.09 6.80
N ASP A 117 -3.58 16.25 7.46
CA ASP A 117 -2.36 16.88 6.96
C ASP A 117 -1.33 15.89 6.43
N ALA A 118 -1.58 14.58 6.57
CA ALA A 118 -0.70 13.56 6.02
C ALA A 118 -0.86 13.50 4.49
N ALA A 119 0.25 13.30 3.78
CA ALA A 119 0.24 13.15 2.34
C ALA A 119 -0.61 11.92 1.92
N ALA A 120 -1.55 12.14 1.01
CA ALA A 120 -2.44 11.10 0.50
C ALA A 120 -2.48 11.16 -1.03
N SER A 121 -2.80 10.03 -1.66
CA SER A 121 -2.97 9.93 -3.11
C SER A 121 -4.17 9.06 -3.46
N ASN A 122 -4.84 9.38 -4.55
CA ASN A 122 -5.91 8.59 -5.14
C ASN A 122 -5.45 7.77 -6.36
N LYS A 123 -4.15 7.79 -6.72
CA LYS A 123 -3.62 7.12 -7.92
C LYS A 123 -4.01 5.65 -8.05
N ASN A 124 -4.06 4.94 -6.93
CA ASN A 124 -4.34 3.50 -6.90
C ASN A 124 -5.82 3.17 -6.71
N ILE A 125 -6.70 4.17 -6.58
CA ILE A 125 -8.13 3.97 -6.31
C ILE A 125 -8.94 4.47 -7.51
N ARG A 126 -9.72 3.58 -8.12
CA ARG A 126 -10.65 3.91 -9.21
C ARG A 126 -12.09 3.71 -8.75
N THR A 127 -12.98 4.65 -9.04
CA THR A 127 -14.42 4.49 -8.84
C THR A 127 -15.13 4.25 -10.17
N VAL A 128 -16.10 3.34 -10.20
CA VAL A 128 -16.90 3.02 -11.39
C VAL A 128 -18.37 3.00 -11.01
N ALA A 129 -19.19 3.83 -11.67
CA ALA A 129 -20.63 3.86 -11.44
C ALA A 129 -21.36 3.03 -12.51
N LYS A 130 -22.11 2.00 -12.10
CA LYS A 130 -22.90 1.13 -12.99
C LYS A 130 -24.02 0.46 -12.20
N ASP A 131 -25.19 0.26 -12.83
CA ASP A 131 -26.31 -0.52 -12.27
C ASP A 131 -26.77 -0.07 -10.87
N GLY A 132 -26.72 1.24 -10.58
CA GLY A 132 -27.09 1.79 -9.27
C GLY A 132 -26.05 1.59 -8.17
N GLN A 133 -24.86 1.07 -8.50
CA GLN A 133 -23.73 0.86 -7.61
C GLN A 133 -22.55 1.77 -7.99
N VAL A 134 -21.70 2.07 -7.01
CA VAL A 134 -20.37 2.63 -7.23
C VAL A 134 -19.34 1.63 -6.70
N ASP A 135 -18.62 1.00 -7.61
CA ASP A 135 -17.49 0.13 -7.27
C ASP A 135 -16.29 0.98 -6.88
N ILE A 136 -15.59 0.59 -5.82
CA ILE A 136 -14.31 1.15 -5.42
C ILE A 136 -13.26 0.08 -5.67
N LEU A 137 -12.42 0.30 -6.68
CA LEU A 137 -11.43 -0.65 -7.15
C LEU A 137 -10.04 -0.20 -6.72
N LEU A 138 -9.21 -1.17 -6.34
CA LEU A 138 -7.77 -0.98 -6.16
C LEU A 138 -7.06 -1.38 -7.46
N ALA A 139 -6.01 -0.65 -7.85
CA ALA A 139 -5.16 -1.04 -8.97
C ALA A 139 -4.43 -2.35 -8.68
N ASP A 140 -4.30 -3.23 -9.68
CA ASP A 140 -3.53 -4.49 -9.55
C ASP A 140 -2.05 -4.20 -9.28
N ASN A 141 -1.51 -3.17 -9.92
CA ASN A 141 -0.16 -2.65 -9.68
C ASN A 141 -0.26 -1.39 -8.83
N LEU A 142 0.30 -1.45 -7.62
CA LEU A 142 0.28 -0.34 -6.68
C LEU A 142 1.47 0.60 -6.91
N ASP A 143 1.19 1.88 -7.20
CA ASP A 143 2.17 2.97 -7.17
C ASP A 143 2.13 3.64 -5.79
N VAL A 144 2.99 3.18 -4.87
CA VAL A 144 3.08 3.69 -3.49
C VAL A 144 4.53 4.02 -3.14
N THR A 145 4.74 5.04 -2.32
CA THR A 145 6.08 5.42 -1.84
C THR A 145 6.65 4.42 -0.85
N SER A 146 5.80 3.84 0.00
CA SER A 146 6.20 2.83 0.97
C SER A 146 5.03 1.97 1.46
N VAL A 147 5.38 0.78 1.95
CA VAL A 147 4.49 -0.16 2.65
C VAL A 147 5.19 -0.53 3.96
N LYS A 148 4.51 -0.30 5.09
CA LYS A 148 5.01 -0.67 6.42
C LYS A 148 4.12 -1.73 7.05
N THR A 149 4.71 -2.85 7.46
CA THR A 149 4.04 -3.96 8.14
C THR A 149 4.83 -4.35 9.39
N GLY A 150 4.39 -3.86 10.55
CA GLY A 150 5.16 -3.98 11.79
C GLY A 150 6.54 -3.33 11.65
N ASP A 151 7.59 -4.15 11.82
CA ASP A 151 9.00 -3.72 11.73
C ASP A 151 9.56 -3.75 10.29
N THR A 152 8.78 -4.25 9.33
CA THR A 152 9.17 -4.32 7.92
C THR A 152 8.73 -3.06 7.18
N LEU A 153 9.65 -2.49 6.42
CA LEU A 153 9.41 -1.35 5.54
C LEU A 153 9.90 -1.68 4.13
N LEU A 154 8.99 -1.67 3.16
CA LEU A 154 9.31 -1.64 1.74
C LEU A 154 9.15 -0.21 1.25
N ASN A 155 10.17 0.38 0.63
CA ASN A 155 10.13 1.75 0.12
C ASN A 155 10.99 1.87 -1.14
N THR A 156 11.29 3.10 -1.55
CA THR A 156 12.10 3.40 -2.74
C THR A 156 13.57 2.97 -2.64
N ASP A 157 14.08 2.68 -1.44
CA ASP A 157 15.44 2.15 -1.24
C ASP A 157 15.46 0.60 -1.25
N GLY A 158 14.38 -0.04 -0.81
CA GLY A 158 14.21 -1.49 -0.85
C GLY A 158 13.46 -2.04 0.36
N LEU A 159 13.82 -3.26 0.78
CA LEU A 159 13.27 -3.97 1.93
C LEU A 159 14.15 -3.77 3.17
N HIS A 160 13.57 -3.21 4.22
CA HIS A 160 14.21 -3.05 5.53
C HIS A 160 13.42 -3.80 6.61
N ILE A 161 14.13 -4.56 7.44
CA ILE A 161 13.57 -5.13 8.67
C ILE A 161 14.30 -4.47 9.84
N THR A 162 13.58 -3.75 10.71
CA THR A 162 14.18 -3.04 11.85
C THR A 162 14.85 -4.04 12.80
N GLY A 163 16.13 -3.81 13.12
CA GLY A 163 16.94 -4.76 13.91
C GLY A 163 17.24 -6.09 13.19
N GLY A 164 16.89 -6.20 11.90
CA GLY A 164 16.93 -7.40 11.07
C GLY A 164 17.87 -7.26 9.87
N PRO A 165 17.79 -8.23 8.93
CA PRO A 165 18.39 -8.11 7.60
C PRO A 165 17.73 -7.01 6.75
N SER A 166 18.41 -6.59 5.69
CA SER A 166 17.86 -5.70 4.66
C SER A 166 18.35 -6.07 3.26
N VAL A 167 17.54 -5.73 2.25
CA VAL A 167 17.88 -5.83 0.83
C VAL A 167 17.55 -4.48 0.20
N THR A 168 18.58 -3.72 -0.17
CA THR A 168 18.43 -2.36 -0.70
C THR A 168 19.17 -2.20 -2.02
N THR A 169 19.08 -1.00 -2.61
CA THR A 169 19.89 -0.63 -3.79
C THR A 169 21.40 -0.76 -3.57
N GLY A 170 21.86 -0.71 -2.31
CA GLY A 170 23.26 -0.91 -1.93
C GLY A 170 23.67 -2.39 -1.74
N GLY A 171 22.74 -3.34 -1.87
CA GLY A 171 22.99 -4.77 -1.71
C GLY A 171 22.28 -5.39 -0.50
N ILE A 172 22.84 -6.50 -0.01
CA ILE A 172 22.25 -7.31 1.07
C ILE A 172 23.05 -7.12 2.35
N ASN A 173 22.36 -6.82 3.45
CA ASN A 173 22.93 -6.87 4.79
C ASN A 173 22.21 -7.96 5.59
N ALA A 174 22.94 -8.96 6.07
CA ALA A 174 22.38 -10.06 6.87
C ALA A 174 21.99 -9.64 8.30
N GLY A 175 22.35 -8.43 8.74
CA GLY A 175 22.05 -7.93 10.09
C GLY A 175 22.69 -8.80 11.17
N ASN A 176 23.96 -9.17 10.99
CA ASN A 176 24.74 -10.05 11.89
C ASN A 176 24.09 -11.41 12.16
N ARG A 177 23.31 -11.93 11.20
CA ARG A 177 22.72 -13.26 11.27
C ARG A 177 23.39 -14.21 10.31
N VAL A 178 23.27 -15.50 10.60
CA VAL A 178 23.71 -16.56 9.71
C VAL A 178 22.82 -16.60 8.47
N ILE A 179 23.44 -16.65 7.29
CA ILE A 179 22.78 -16.98 6.04
C ILE A 179 22.85 -18.51 5.87
N SER A 180 21.74 -19.19 6.10
CA SER A 180 21.64 -20.65 5.95
C SER A 180 21.15 -21.04 4.55
N ASN A 181 21.21 -22.34 4.24
CA ASN A 181 20.76 -22.92 2.96
C ASN A 181 21.47 -22.35 1.72
N VAL A 182 22.72 -21.92 1.88
CA VAL A 182 23.59 -21.55 0.76
C VAL A 182 24.13 -22.84 0.12
N GLY A 183 23.81 -23.05 -1.17
CA GLY A 183 24.31 -24.17 -1.97
C GLY A 183 25.83 -24.14 -2.15
N ASP A 184 26.40 -25.15 -2.81
CA ASP A 184 27.82 -25.06 -3.20
C ASP A 184 28.00 -24.03 -4.31
N ALA A 185 29.04 -23.21 -4.14
CA ALA A 185 29.52 -22.33 -5.20
C ALA A 185 30.01 -23.16 -6.38
N VAL A 186 29.52 -22.84 -7.58
CA VAL A 186 29.95 -23.44 -8.86
C VAL A 186 30.65 -22.38 -9.72
N ASN A 187 30.12 -21.14 -9.71
CA ASN A 187 30.68 -20.01 -10.44
C ASN A 187 31.55 -19.13 -9.53
N ASP A 188 32.45 -18.36 -10.13
CA ASP A 188 33.42 -17.51 -9.42
C ASP A 188 32.79 -16.44 -8.50
N THR A 189 31.52 -16.08 -8.74
CA THR A 189 30.78 -15.06 -7.96
C THR A 189 29.77 -15.64 -6.98
N ASP A 190 29.66 -16.97 -6.89
CA ASP A 190 28.75 -17.61 -5.95
C ASP A 190 29.28 -17.50 -4.52
N ALA A 191 28.38 -17.40 -3.54
CA ALA A 191 28.76 -17.45 -2.13
C ALA A 191 29.23 -18.85 -1.75
N VAL A 192 30.36 -18.96 -1.07
CA VAL A 192 30.87 -20.24 -0.54
C VAL A 192 30.17 -20.58 0.78
N ASN A 193 29.78 -21.83 0.95
CA ASN A 193 29.24 -22.32 2.21
C ASN A 193 30.33 -22.95 3.11
N LYS A 194 29.99 -23.21 4.38
CA LYS A 194 30.94 -23.78 5.35
C LYS A 194 31.52 -25.13 4.91
N ARG A 195 30.76 -25.99 4.23
CA ARG A 195 31.24 -27.31 3.80
C ARG A 195 32.37 -27.19 2.79
N GLN A 196 32.31 -26.24 1.86
CA GLN A 196 33.40 -26.00 0.92
C GLN A 196 34.67 -25.54 1.65
N LEU A 197 34.53 -24.67 2.66
CA LEU A 197 35.65 -24.25 3.50
C LEU A 197 36.21 -25.40 4.34
N ASP A 198 35.35 -26.27 4.90
CA ASP A 198 35.77 -27.45 5.66
C ASP A 198 36.53 -28.45 4.76
N ASN A 199 36.09 -28.67 3.52
CA ASN A 199 36.78 -29.50 2.55
C ASN A 199 38.17 -28.95 2.22
N LEU A 200 38.28 -27.63 1.98
CA LEU A 200 39.57 -26.98 1.76
C LEU A 200 40.49 -27.12 2.99
N SER A 201 39.95 -26.89 4.18
CA SER A 201 40.66 -27.04 5.45
C SER A 201 41.18 -28.47 5.64
N SER A 202 40.38 -29.48 5.28
CA SER A 202 40.78 -30.89 5.32
C SER A 202 41.95 -31.16 4.36
N ILE A 203 41.89 -30.66 3.12
CA ILE A 203 42.96 -30.84 2.12
C ILE A 203 44.25 -30.19 2.61
N VAL A 204 44.18 -28.94 3.04
CA VAL A 204 45.34 -28.17 3.54
C VAL A 204 45.90 -28.77 4.83
N GLY A 205 45.03 -29.31 5.68
CA GLY A 205 45.41 -29.96 6.94
C GLY A 205 46.15 -31.28 6.79
N GLN A 206 46.24 -31.86 5.59
CA GLN A 206 47.06 -33.05 5.32
C GLN A 206 48.56 -32.76 5.44
N GLY A 207 49.00 -31.52 5.21
CA GLY A 207 50.41 -31.13 5.30
C GLY A 207 51.29 -31.64 4.15
N LEU A 208 52.59 -31.34 4.24
CA LEU A 208 53.62 -31.83 3.32
C LEU A 208 54.35 -33.01 3.93
N THR A 209 54.42 -34.11 3.19
CA THR A 209 55.11 -35.33 3.61
C THR A 209 56.49 -35.42 2.97
N PHE A 210 57.50 -35.64 3.80
CA PHE A 210 58.89 -35.82 3.40
C PHE A 210 59.28 -37.27 3.66
N ALA A 211 59.53 -38.02 2.59
CA ALA A 211 60.08 -39.36 2.67
C ALA A 211 61.61 -39.32 2.81
N ALA A 212 62.19 -40.33 3.45
CA ALA A 212 63.62 -40.51 3.60
C ALA A 212 64.04 -41.93 3.20
N ASN A 213 65.34 -42.15 2.99
CA ASN A 213 65.86 -43.48 2.63
C ASN A 213 65.70 -44.51 3.78
N GLU A 214 65.71 -44.04 5.04
CA GLU A 214 65.50 -44.85 6.25
C GLU A 214 64.69 -44.04 7.28
N GLY A 215 63.91 -44.72 8.12
CA GLY A 215 62.90 -44.09 8.98
C GLY A 215 61.58 -43.82 8.24
N GLY A 216 60.47 -43.74 8.97
CA GLY A 216 59.16 -43.48 8.37
C GLY A 216 59.01 -42.04 7.84
N ASP A 217 58.03 -41.84 6.97
CA ASP A 217 57.71 -40.53 6.40
C ASP A 217 57.40 -39.47 7.48
N LEU A 218 57.88 -38.25 7.25
CA LEU A 218 57.63 -37.11 8.14
C LEU A 218 56.67 -36.13 7.48
N THR A 219 55.44 -36.03 8.00
CA THR A 219 54.48 -35.02 7.56
C THR A 219 54.54 -33.78 8.45
N ARG A 220 54.61 -32.60 7.84
CA ARG A 220 54.51 -31.29 8.50
C ARG A 220 53.28 -30.54 8.02
N LYS A 221 52.39 -30.17 8.94
CA LYS A 221 51.19 -29.40 8.64
C LYS A 221 51.52 -27.91 8.53
N PRO A 222 50.66 -27.09 7.89
CA PRO A 222 50.81 -25.64 7.92
C PRO A 222 50.94 -25.12 9.37
N GLY A 223 52.00 -24.36 9.64
CA GLY A 223 52.36 -23.89 10.98
C GLY A 223 53.43 -24.72 11.69
N ASP A 224 53.73 -25.94 11.25
CA ASP A 224 54.82 -26.74 11.81
C ASP A 224 56.19 -26.27 11.30
N THR A 225 57.17 -26.14 12.21
CA THR A 225 58.55 -25.83 11.84
C THR A 225 59.32 -27.10 11.47
N LEU A 226 59.66 -27.31 10.20
CA LEU A 226 60.64 -28.32 9.80
C LEU A 226 62.03 -27.89 10.28
N VAL A 227 62.61 -28.65 11.21
CA VAL A 227 63.93 -28.39 11.76
C VAL A 227 64.94 -29.31 11.10
N LEU A 228 65.88 -28.73 10.36
CA LEU A 228 67.05 -29.41 9.81
C LEU A 228 68.29 -28.89 10.57
N LYS A 229 68.83 -29.68 11.48
CA LYS A 229 69.99 -29.32 12.31
C LYS A 229 71.10 -30.34 12.14
N GLY A 230 72.31 -29.86 11.86
CA GLY A 230 73.54 -30.66 12.00
C GLY A 230 73.97 -30.76 13.48
N GLY A 231 74.91 -31.65 13.78
CA GLY A 231 75.37 -31.93 15.16
C GLY A 231 76.38 -30.92 15.75
N ALA A 232 76.67 -29.80 15.08
CA ALA A 232 77.60 -28.78 15.58
C ALA A 232 76.98 -27.98 16.73
N THR A 233 77.71 -27.82 17.84
CA THR A 233 77.21 -27.23 19.10
C THR A 233 77.81 -25.87 19.45
N THR A 234 78.77 -25.35 18.68
CA THR A 234 79.48 -24.08 18.92
C THR A 234 79.19 -23.05 17.81
N LYS A 235 79.11 -21.75 18.13
CA LYS A 235 78.88 -20.68 17.14
C LYS A 235 80.16 -20.44 16.32
N GLY A 236 80.10 -20.51 14.98
CA GLY A 236 81.24 -20.29 14.07
C GLY A 236 80.77 -19.97 12.64
N ASP A 237 81.72 -19.77 11.72
CA ASP A 237 81.45 -19.55 10.29
C ASP A 237 81.30 -20.89 9.56
N TYR A 238 80.23 -21.03 8.77
CA TYR A 238 79.87 -22.28 8.10
C TYR A 238 79.80 -22.08 6.58
N SER A 239 80.43 -22.98 5.82
CA SER A 239 80.42 -22.93 4.35
C SER A 239 79.24 -23.69 3.76
N GLY A 240 78.36 -22.99 3.04
CA GLY A 240 77.33 -23.61 2.20
C GLY A 240 77.87 -24.19 0.88
N LYS A 241 79.15 -23.96 0.55
CA LYS A 241 79.73 -24.32 -0.76
C LYS A 241 79.72 -25.83 -1.04
N ASN A 242 79.65 -26.65 0.01
CA ASN A 242 79.73 -28.10 -0.10
C ASN A 242 78.37 -28.79 -0.20
N ILE A 243 77.26 -28.09 0.08
CA ILE A 243 75.91 -28.65 -0.03
C ILE A 243 75.20 -27.99 -1.20
N LYS A 244 74.82 -28.79 -2.20
CA LYS A 244 74.01 -28.35 -3.32
C LYS A 244 72.62 -28.95 -3.19
N THR A 245 71.59 -28.11 -3.23
CA THR A 245 70.23 -28.58 -3.46
C THR A 245 69.97 -28.60 -4.96
N VAL A 246 69.60 -29.75 -5.49
CA VAL A 246 69.20 -29.90 -6.89
C VAL A 246 67.74 -30.32 -6.91
N THR A 247 66.91 -29.52 -7.56
CA THR A 247 65.52 -29.88 -7.85
C THR A 247 65.50 -30.73 -9.11
N ASP A 248 65.02 -31.96 -9.00
CA ASP A 248 64.66 -32.76 -10.16
C ASP A 248 63.20 -32.44 -10.54
N VAL A 249 63.02 -31.68 -11.61
CA VAL A 249 61.71 -31.17 -12.06
C VAL A 249 60.79 -32.31 -12.54
N SER A 250 61.35 -33.46 -12.91
CA SER A 250 60.58 -34.60 -13.44
C SER A 250 59.99 -35.48 -12.33
N SER A 251 60.70 -35.63 -11.22
CA SER A 251 60.25 -36.41 -10.06
C SER A 251 59.69 -35.54 -8.92
N GLY A 252 59.92 -34.22 -8.97
CA GLY A 252 59.55 -33.28 -7.91
C GLY A 252 60.43 -33.40 -6.65
N MET A 253 61.48 -34.23 -6.67
CA MET A 253 62.38 -34.43 -5.54
C MET A 253 63.39 -33.28 -5.40
N ILE A 254 63.68 -32.88 -4.15
CA ILE A 254 64.84 -32.03 -3.83
C ILE A 254 65.95 -32.95 -3.35
N SER A 255 66.95 -33.15 -4.18
CA SER A 255 68.16 -33.88 -3.82
C SER A 255 69.11 -32.95 -3.07
N ILE A 256 69.52 -33.35 -1.87
CA ILE A 256 70.61 -32.71 -1.14
C ILE A 256 71.88 -33.47 -1.49
N GLN A 257 72.75 -32.84 -2.27
CA GLN A 257 74.00 -33.39 -2.74
C GLN A 257 75.17 -32.75 -2.02
N ILE A 258 76.25 -33.51 -1.91
CA ILE A 258 77.52 -33.02 -1.38
C ILE A 258 78.48 -32.86 -2.57
N ALA A 259 79.27 -31.77 -2.59
CA ALA A 259 80.27 -31.55 -3.62
C ALA A 259 81.25 -32.72 -3.70
N GLU A 260 81.53 -33.21 -4.93
CA GLU A 260 82.47 -34.33 -5.17
C GLU A 260 83.88 -34.03 -4.62
N SER A 261 84.28 -32.76 -4.66
CA SER A 261 85.45 -32.24 -3.94
C SER A 261 84.98 -31.29 -2.86
N LEU A 262 85.07 -31.73 -1.61
CA LEU A 262 84.74 -30.90 -0.44
C LEU A 262 85.72 -29.73 -0.34
N CYS A 263 85.23 -28.51 -0.56
CA CYS A 263 85.99 -27.27 -0.35
C CYS A 263 85.93 -26.95 1.16
N LEU A 264 86.93 -27.45 1.88
CA LEU A 264 87.13 -27.22 3.31
C LEU A 264 88.22 -26.16 3.47
N GLU A 265 87.97 -25.15 4.31
CA GLU A 265 88.80 -23.95 4.31
C GLU A 265 90.25 -24.21 4.73
N VAL A 266 90.53 -25.23 5.55
CA VAL A 266 91.93 -25.52 5.89
C VAL A 266 92.25 -27.02 6.03
N TRP A 267 91.57 -27.88 6.82
CA TRP A 267 92.14 -29.20 7.23
C TRP A 267 91.11 -30.26 7.73
N SER A 268 91.61 -31.29 8.46
CA SER A 268 90.81 -32.29 9.22
C SER A 268 90.07 -31.74 10.35
N PHE A 269 88.99 -32.49 10.68
CA PHE A 269 88.86 -33.01 12.06
C PHE A 269 88.41 -34.51 12.05
N ASN A 270 89.32 -35.46 12.31
CA ASN A 270 89.44 -36.17 13.60
C ASN A 270 90.93 -36.41 13.92
N ASP A 271 91.72 -35.35 14.10
CA ASP A 271 93.06 -35.58 14.58
C ASP A 271 93.04 -35.87 16.09
N SER A 272 92.93 -37.15 16.34
CA SER A 272 93.24 -37.85 17.59
C SER A 272 92.11 -37.95 18.59
N ASN A 273 91.05 -38.71 18.25
CA ASN A 273 91.20 -40.16 17.97
C ASN A 273 91.45 -40.63 16.50
N SER A 274 92.17 -39.80 15.74
CA SER A 274 93.54 -39.95 15.13
C SER A 274 93.64 -40.42 13.70
N GLY A 275 92.53 -40.42 12.98
CA GLY A 275 92.62 -40.35 11.54
C GLY A 275 93.04 -38.95 11.06
N LYS A 276 94.17 -38.39 11.53
CA LYS A 276 94.74 -37.06 11.20
C LYS A 276 94.26 -36.56 9.82
N ILE A 277 93.77 -35.34 9.68
CA ILE A 277 93.86 -34.63 8.37
C ILE A 277 94.72 -33.38 8.60
N THR A 278 95.94 -33.73 8.99
CA THR A 278 97.12 -33.12 8.43
C THR A 278 96.94 -32.74 6.97
N GLY A 279 97.63 -31.67 6.59
CA GLY A 279 97.91 -31.40 5.20
C GLY A 279 96.83 -30.62 4.46
N VAL A 280 97.21 -29.86 3.46
CA VAL A 280 98.27 -30.32 2.58
C VAL A 280 99.17 -29.20 2.11
N SER A 281 100.45 -29.54 2.06
CA SER A 281 101.58 -28.75 1.56
C SER A 281 101.43 -28.40 0.07
N ASN A 282 102.15 -27.34 -0.32
CA ASN A 282 101.98 -26.55 -1.55
C ASN A 282 101.41 -27.28 -2.78
N GLY A 283 100.19 -26.88 -3.13
CA GLY A 283 99.47 -27.29 -4.33
C GLY A 283 98.07 -26.68 -4.43
N ILE A 284 98.02 -25.35 -4.58
CA ILE A 284 97.02 -24.45 -5.20
C ILE A 284 95.53 -24.86 -5.30
N ASN A 285 94.69 -23.97 -4.72
CA ASN A 285 93.28 -23.63 -4.94
C ASN A 285 92.24 -24.76 -5.06
N CYS A 286 91.58 -25.04 -3.93
CA CYS A 286 90.22 -25.56 -3.93
C CYS A 286 89.24 -24.42 -4.25
N CYS A 287 88.30 -24.68 -5.17
CA CYS A 287 87.29 -23.75 -5.72
C CYS A 287 87.80 -22.83 -6.87
N ARG A 288 87.96 -23.34 -8.10
CA ARG A 288 87.82 -22.54 -9.35
C ARG A 288 86.48 -22.88 -10.00
N GLU A 289 85.61 -21.87 -10.02
CA GLU A 289 84.25 -21.74 -10.58
C GLU A 289 83.36 -22.99 -10.69
#